data_AF-A0A925JUF1-F1
#
_entry.id   AF-A0A925JUF1-F1
#
_cell.length_a   1.000
_cell.length_b   1.000
_cell.length_c   1.000
_cell.angle_alpha   90.00
_cell.angle_beta   90.00
_cell.angle_gamma   90.00
#
_symmetry.space_group_name_H-M   'P 1'
#
loop_
_entity.id
_entity.type
_entity.pdbx_description
1 polymer ?
#
loop_
_entity_poly.entity_id
_entity_poly.type
_entity_poly.pdbx_seq_one_letter_code
_entity_poly.pdbx_strand_id
1 'polypeptide(L)' 'MTEKTALVVEGGGMRGVYPAGVLDAFLLAGFNPFDLYIGVSSGTPN' A
#
# COMPACT_ATOMS: atom_id res chain seq x y z
N MET A 1 -20.86 -13.83 -3.59
CA MET A 1 -20.01 -12.90 -4.37
C MET A 1 -18.67 -12.84 -3.66
N THR A 2 -17.55 -12.91 -4.39
CA THR A 2 -16.22 -12.75 -3.79
C THR A 2 -16.05 -11.28 -3.42
N GLU A 3 -15.71 -10.99 -2.16
CA GLU A 3 -15.40 -9.61 -1.75
C GLU A 3 -14.07 -9.20 -2.37
N LYS A 4 -14.04 -8.04 -3.02
CA LYS A 4 -12.81 -7.46 -3.58
C LYS A 4 -12.15 -6.59 -2.53
N THR A 5 -10.83 -6.68 -2.41
CA THR A 5 -10.05 -5.88 -1.48
C THR A 5 -9.10 -4.93 -2.23
N ALA A 6 -8.84 -3.77 -1.64
CA ALA A 6 -7.95 -2.77 -2.23
C ALA A 6 -6.94 -2.30 -1.18
N LEU A 7 -5.70 -2.07 -1.63
CA LEU A 7 -4.66 -1.40 -0.86
C LEU A 7 -4.62 0.07 -1.24
N VAL A 8 -4.86 0.95 -0.28
CA VAL A 8 -4.79 2.40 -0.47
C VAL A 8 -3.61 2.95 0.31
N VAL A 9 -2.66 3.57 -0.40
CA VAL A 9 -1.49 4.22 0.18
C VAL A 9 -1.67 5.73 0.10
N GLU A 10 -2.07 6.32 1.23
CA GLU A 10 -2.21 7.77 1.32
C GLU A 10 -0.85 8.47 1.43
N GLY A 11 -0.76 9.64 0.79
CA GLY A 11 0.37 10.54 0.94
C GLY A 11 0.32 11.35 2.22
N GLY A 12 1.47 11.85 2.67
CA GLY A 12 1.60 12.64 3.90
C GLY A 12 2.84 13.55 3.93
N GLY A 13 3.35 13.94 2.76
CA GLY A 13 4.62 14.67 2.64
C GLY A 13 5.81 13.76 2.94
N MET A 14 6.74 14.20 3.78
CA MET A 14 7.92 13.41 4.17
C MET A 14 7.58 12.15 5.01
N ARG A 15 6.32 11.99 5.43
CA ARG A 15 5.84 10.79 6.14
C ARG A 15 5.59 9.59 5.23
N GLY A 16 5.77 9.73 3.91
CA GLY A 16 5.67 8.64 2.93
C GLY A 16 6.66 7.49 3.15
N VAL A 17 7.70 7.68 3.96
CA VAL A 17 8.61 6.59 4.36
C VAL A 17 7.95 5.53 5.24
N TYR A 18 6.87 5.89 5.95
CA TYR A 18 6.16 4.96 6.84
C TYR A 18 5.45 3.83 6.06
N PRO A 19 4.58 4.12 5.06
CA PRO A 19 3.97 3.05 4.27
C PRO A 19 5.01 2.19 3.54
N ALA A 20 6.13 2.74 3.08
CA ALA A 20 7.20 1.95 2.47
C ALA A 20 7.67 0.78 3.36
N GLY A 21 7.90 1.02 4.66
CA GLY A 21 8.28 -0.05 5.60
C GLY A 21 7.19 -1.09 5.85
N VAL A 22 5.91 -0.68 5.81
CA VAL A 22 4.77 -1.61 5.91
C VAL A 22 4.66 -2.48 4.66
N LEU A 23 4.88 -1.91 3.48
CA LEU A 23 4.84 -2.62 2.21
C LEU A 23 6.02 -3.58 2.08
N ASP A 24 7.21 -3.21 2.53
CA ASP A 24 8.35 -4.12 2.64
C ASP A 24 8.02 -5.32 3.54
N ALA A 25 7.36 -5.10 4.67
CA ALA A 25 6.92 -6.20 5.54
C ALA A 25 5.91 -7.12 4.85
N PHE A 26 5.00 -6.57 4.03
CA PHE A 26 4.07 -7.37 3.23
C PHE A 26 4.83 -8.23 2.21
N LEU A 27 5.82 -7.67 1.51
CA LEU A 27 6.65 -8.41 0.57
C LEU A 27 7.42 -9.54 1.24
N LEU A 28 8.06 -9.26 2.39
CA LEU A 28 8.79 -10.27 3.17
C LEU A 28 7.89 -11.40 3.67
N ALA A 29 6.63 -11.09 3.99
CA ALA A 29 5.64 -12.06 4.41
C ALA A 29 4.93 -12.78 3.23
N GLY A 30 5.19 -12.39 1.99
CA GLY A 30 4.43 -12.86 0.81
C GLY A 30 2.94 -12.47 0.87
N PHE A 31 2.60 -11.41 1.59
CA PHE A 31 1.24 -10.97 1.83
C PHE A 31 0.77 -10.03 0.72
N ASN A 32 -0.03 -10.57 -0.20
CA ASN A 32 -0.68 -9.81 -1.26
C ASN A 32 -2.08 -10.38 -1.57
N PRO A 33 -3.09 -10.12 -0.72
CA PRO A 33 -4.46 -10.54 -0.98
C PRO A 33 -5.28 -9.48 -1.75
N PHE A 34 -4.64 -8.44 -2.30
CA PHE A 34 -5.31 -7.26 -2.83
C PHE A 34 -5.61 -7.37 -4.33
N ASP A 35 -6.81 -6.94 -4.73
CA ASP A 35 -7.24 -6.91 -6.13
C ASP A 35 -6.96 -5.55 -6.81
N LEU A 36 -6.77 -4.50 -6.02
CA LEU A 36 -6.61 -3.13 -6.48
C LEU A 36 -5.59 -2.37 -5.62
N TYR A 37 -4.83 -1.48 -6.27
CA TYR A 37 -3.84 -0.62 -5.64
C TYR A 37 -4.14 0.84 -5.99
N ILE A 38 -4.21 1.70 -4.98
CA ILE A 38 -4.46 3.13 -5.14
C ILE A 38 -3.42 3.89 -4.33
N GLY A 39 -2.67 4.77 -4.98
CA GLY A 39 -1.76 5.68 -4.30
C GLY A 39 -2.21 7.13 -4.43
N VAL A 40 -2.18 7.90 -3.33
CA VAL A 40 -2.67 9.29 -3.29
C VAL A 40 -1.51 10.25 -3.04
N SER A 41 -1.31 11.24 -3.92
CA SER A 41 -0.27 12.27 -3.76
C SER A 41 1.14 11.66 -3.58
N SER A 42 1.84 11.96 -2.48
CA SER A 42 3.14 11.35 -2.12
C SER A 42 3.08 9.85 -1.81
N GLY A 43 1.88 9.25 -1.77
CA GLY A 43 1.66 7.81 -1.62
C GLY A 43 1.77 7.01 -2.93
N THR A 44 1.61 7.65 -4.10
CA THR A 44 1.67 6.99 -5.43
C THR A 44 2.96 6.25 -5.77
N PRO A 45 4.17 6.69 -5.38
CA PRO A 45 5.40 5.97 -5.71
C PRO A 45 5.75 4.84 -4.74
N ASN A 46 4.89 4.54 -3.76
CA ASN A 46 5.09 3.40 -2.84
C ASN A 46 4.64 2.09 -3.47
#